data_AF-A0A8J7C5Z8-F1
#
_entry.id   AF-A0A8J7C5Z8-F1
#
_cell.length_a   1.000
_cell.length_b   1.000
_cell.length_c   1.000
_cell.angle_alpha   90.00
_cell.angle_beta   90.00
_cell.angle_gamma   90.00
#
_symmetry.space_group_name_H-M   'P 1'
#
loop_
_entity.id
_entity.type
_entity.pdbx_description
1 polymer ?
#
loop_
_entity_poly.entity_id
_entity_poly.type
_entity_poly.pdbx_seq_one_letter_code
_entity_poly.pdbx_strand_id
1 'polypeptide(L)'
;MKILSLAWTNILVMAWMVLMAAPALAEEAEYLVTAGDFPVTSASNGYVQDVRAAADGGVTVHVATSLAPIGATETYAVVVAGTKPFVPPGFELPKRLQAKLRPDLGSWEAATMVLEWAADRVSIDTADTGLQDAASVLERGRGRCSGLANAAVALLRAAGFEARTISGLLVSDGGAIPHRWLECRLPGAGWVATDPTLGLWTVTPRHVAYPATVLTVPEIRVIDAGTDGLERLPRHDGRVVRPNRGADLVCRLPTKWRENPPVAILRGGGGEVRRTRLDPEARFSDLLPGRWVLEVEVGGLVVERRAFVLRSGDVHSYTVQPLEEGRNRS
;
A
#
# COMPACT_ATOMS: atom_id res chain seq x y z
N MET A 1 50.94 23.49 -2.10
CA MET A 1 50.34 22.27 -1.50
C MET A 1 49.49 22.73 -0.33
N LYS A 2 48.20 23.09 -0.39
CA LYS A 2 46.98 22.61 -1.07
C LYS A 2 46.55 21.17 -0.73
N ILE A 3 45.40 21.13 -0.03
CA ILE A 3 44.34 20.11 0.06
C ILE A 3 44.45 19.17 1.27
N LEU A 4 43.65 19.43 2.31
CA LEU A 4 42.81 18.47 3.06
C LEU A 4 42.28 19.15 4.34
N SER A 5 41.17 19.87 4.24
CA SER A 5 40.32 20.27 5.37
C SER A 5 39.12 21.01 4.80
N LEU A 6 38.06 20.27 4.42
CA LEU A 6 36.69 20.74 4.13
C LEU A 6 35.93 19.59 3.47
N ALA A 7 35.56 18.55 4.22
CA ALA A 7 34.67 17.50 3.74
C ALA A 7 33.86 16.79 4.85
N TRP A 8 33.78 17.37 6.06
CA TRP A 8 33.14 16.73 7.22
C TRP A 8 32.01 17.56 7.84
N THR A 9 31.47 18.52 7.09
CA THR A 9 30.35 19.37 7.56
C THR A 9 29.12 19.35 6.65
N ASN A 10 29.18 18.68 5.49
CA ASN A 10 28.06 18.65 4.53
C ASN A 10 27.32 17.30 4.42
N ILE A 11 27.68 16.28 5.22
CA ILE A 11 26.97 14.99 5.23
C ILE A 11 25.87 14.95 6.32
N LEU A 12 26.02 15.70 7.41
CA LEU A 12 25.01 15.74 8.49
C LEU A 12 23.77 16.61 8.18
N VAL A 13 23.88 17.55 7.25
CA VAL A 13 22.75 18.46 6.92
C VAL A 13 21.79 17.84 5.88
N MET A 14 22.26 16.88 5.07
CA MET A 14 21.42 16.25 4.03
C MET A 14 20.54 15.10 4.56
N ALA A 15 20.85 14.54 5.73
CA ALA A 15 20.00 13.55 6.40
C ALA A 15 18.80 14.17 7.14
N TRP A 16 18.84 15.48 7.40
CA TRP A 16 17.80 16.19 8.17
C TRP A 16 16.68 16.79 7.32
N MET A 17 16.75 16.69 5.98
CA MET A 17 15.76 17.32 5.07
C MET A 17 14.82 16.34 4.36
N VAL A 18 14.82 15.05 4.72
CA VAL A 18 13.85 14.06 4.18
C VAL A 18 12.69 13.78 5.15
N LEU A 19 12.70 14.34 6.37
CA LEU A 19 11.72 13.99 7.41
C LEU A 19 10.52 14.95 7.57
N MET A 20 10.19 15.79 6.57
CA MET A 20 9.10 16.76 6.69
C MET A 20 8.14 16.77 5.50
N ALA A 21 7.77 15.57 5.01
CA ALA A 21 6.55 15.37 4.24
C ALA A 21 6.10 13.89 4.24
N ALA A 22 6.06 13.23 5.41
CA ALA A 22 5.06 12.19 5.57
C ALA A 22 3.74 12.94 5.83
N PRO A 23 2.72 12.85 4.97
CA PRO A 23 1.45 13.47 5.28
C PRO A 23 0.90 12.81 6.55
N ALA A 24 0.05 13.52 7.28
CA ALA A 24 -0.57 13.12 8.55
C ALA A 24 -1.50 11.88 8.48
N LEU A 25 -1.13 10.84 7.73
CA LEU A 25 -1.92 9.65 7.37
C LEU A 25 -1.10 8.34 7.40
N ALA A 26 0.12 8.36 7.95
CA ALA A 26 0.89 7.14 8.17
C ALA A 26 0.42 6.45 9.46
N GLU A 27 0.30 5.13 9.40
CA GLU A 27 0.19 4.30 10.59
C GLU A 27 1.59 3.95 11.08
N GLU A 28 1.78 3.98 12.39
CA GLU A 28 3.09 3.84 13.01
C GLU A 28 3.08 2.82 14.15
N ALA A 29 4.21 2.15 14.39
CA ALA A 29 4.41 1.29 15.53
C ALA A 29 5.86 1.38 16.01
N GLU A 30 6.06 1.16 17.32
CA GLU A 30 7.37 1.17 17.96
C GLU A 30 7.64 -0.15 18.69
N TYR A 31 8.86 -0.67 18.49
CA TYR A 31 9.32 -1.90 19.10
C TYR A 31 10.68 -1.72 19.77
N LEU A 32 10.95 -2.54 20.79
CA LEU A 32 12.27 -2.70 21.40
C LEU A 32 12.75 -4.13 21.17
N VAL A 33 13.94 -4.30 20.59
CA VAL A 33 14.59 -5.61 20.45
C VAL A 33 15.82 -5.66 21.35
N THR A 34 15.85 -6.57 22.33
CA THR A 34 16.91 -6.63 23.36
C THR A 34 17.92 -7.74 23.16
N ALA A 35 17.58 -8.80 22.42
CA ALA A 35 18.48 -9.94 22.18
C ALA A 35 18.10 -10.72 20.92
N GLY A 36 19.06 -11.49 20.39
CA GLY A 36 18.92 -12.29 19.18
C GLY A 36 19.45 -11.58 17.93
N ASP A 37 18.92 -11.95 16.76
CA ASP A 37 19.18 -11.20 15.53
C ASP A 37 18.55 -9.81 15.65
N PHE A 38 19.17 -8.80 15.03
CA PHE A 38 18.67 -7.43 15.04
C PHE A 38 18.04 -7.05 13.69
N PRO A 39 16.97 -6.24 13.71
CA PRO A 39 16.35 -5.70 12.51
C PRO A 39 17.28 -4.70 11.81
N VAL A 40 16.94 -4.35 10.57
CA VAL A 40 17.72 -3.43 9.74
C VAL A 40 16.88 -2.24 9.31
N THR A 41 17.49 -1.05 9.18
CA THR A 41 16.82 0.09 8.55
C THR A 41 16.42 -0.28 7.13
N SER A 42 15.17 -0.01 6.75
CA SER A 42 14.62 -0.35 5.44
C SER A 42 13.63 0.72 5.00
N ALA A 43 13.57 0.98 3.69
CA ALA A 43 12.60 1.91 3.14
C ALA A 43 12.17 1.48 1.73
N SER A 44 10.87 1.50 1.50
CA SER A 44 10.22 1.37 0.21
C SER A 44 8.98 2.28 0.17
N ASN A 45 8.35 2.40 -0.98
CA ASN A 45 7.20 3.26 -1.15
C ASN A 45 6.05 2.82 -0.23
N GLY A 46 5.71 3.68 0.73
CA GLY A 46 4.68 3.44 1.74
C GLY A 46 5.13 2.58 2.92
N TYR A 47 6.41 2.26 3.07
CA TYR A 47 6.96 1.54 4.22
C TYR A 47 8.33 2.09 4.60
N VAL A 48 8.49 2.52 5.84
CA VAL A 48 9.77 2.94 6.42
C VAL A 48 9.96 2.21 7.74
N GLN A 49 11.13 1.64 7.94
CA GLN A 49 11.59 1.10 9.21
C GLN A 49 12.91 1.77 9.57
N ASP A 50 12.94 2.50 10.67
CA ASP A 50 14.16 3.08 11.24
C ASP A 50 14.60 2.29 12.47
N VAL A 51 15.89 1.98 12.56
CA VAL A 51 16.48 1.21 13.66
C VAL A 51 17.53 2.06 14.35
N ARG A 52 17.38 2.27 15.67
CA ARG A 52 18.28 3.09 16.49
C ARG A 52 18.79 2.31 17.69
N ALA A 53 20.03 2.56 18.10
CA ALA A 53 20.58 1.97 19.31
C ALA A 53 19.78 2.42 20.55
N ALA A 54 19.47 1.48 21.44
CA ALA A 54 18.89 1.74 22.75
C ALA A 54 19.99 1.80 23.84
N ALA A 55 19.68 2.45 24.97
CA ALA A 55 20.65 2.68 26.05
C ALA A 55 21.17 1.40 26.72
N ASP A 56 20.43 0.29 26.61
CA ASP A 56 20.68 -1.00 27.25
C ASP A 56 21.33 -2.04 26.31
N GLY A 57 21.82 -1.61 25.14
CA GLY A 57 22.46 -2.49 24.15
C GLY A 57 21.51 -3.20 23.20
N GLY A 58 20.20 -2.93 23.30
CA GLY A 58 19.20 -3.30 22.29
C GLY A 58 19.07 -2.25 21.17
N VAL A 59 18.00 -2.37 20.39
CA VAL A 59 17.59 -1.37 19.39
C VAL A 59 16.12 -1.01 19.52
N THR A 60 15.80 0.27 19.37
CA THR A 60 14.43 0.70 19.09
C THR A 60 14.17 0.64 17.58
N VAL A 61 12.96 0.23 17.22
CA VAL A 61 12.51 0.10 15.85
C VAL A 61 11.26 0.93 15.71
N HIS A 62 11.29 1.95 14.85
CA HIS A 62 10.11 2.70 14.45
C HIS A 62 9.71 2.24 13.05
N VAL A 63 8.46 1.82 12.89
CA VAL A 63 7.90 1.40 11.60
C VAL A 63 6.75 2.33 11.25
N ALA A 64 6.79 2.92 10.07
CA ALA A 64 5.74 3.77 9.53
C ALA A 64 5.26 3.23 8.17
N THR A 65 3.95 3.15 7.98
CA THR A 65 3.33 2.71 6.72
C THR A 65 2.28 3.70 6.24
N SER A 66 2.30 4.02 4.96
CA SER A 66 1.30 4.89 4.34
C SER A 66 0.37 4.09 3.45
N LEU A 67 -0.93 4.29 3.66
CA LEU A 67 -1.99 3.71 2.82
C LEU A 67 -2.43 4.65 1.70
N ALA A 68 -1.80 5.82 1.56
CA ALA A 68 -2.03 6.73 0.44
C ALA A 68 -1.80 6.02 -0.90
N PRO A 69 -2.40 6.49 -2.01
CA PRO A 69 -2.18 5.90 -3.31
C PRO A 69 -0.68 5.77 -3.61
N ILE A 70 -0.28 4.63 -4.15
CA ILE A 70 1.13 4.26 -4.31
C ILE A 70 1.90 5.26 -5.17
N GLY A 71 1.27 5.78 -6.22
CA GLY A 71 1.84 6.77 -7.12
C GLY A 71 1.75 8.22 -6.61
N ALA A 72 1.13 8.47 -5.45
CA ALA A 72 1.00 9.81 -4.87
C ALA A 72 2.20 10.18 -3.97
N THR A 73 3.04 9.21 -3.59
CA THR A 73 4.07 9.39 -2.56
C THR A 73 5.41 9.91 -3.09
N GLU A 74 5.56 10.13 -4.41
CA GLU A 74 6.79 10.58 -5.11
C GLU A 74 8.10 10.04 -4.49
N THR A 75 8.08 8.81 -3.97
CA THR A 75 9.16 8.35 -3.09
C THR A 75 10.30 7.80 -3.93
N TYR A 76 11.37 8.58 -4.07
CA TYR A 76 12.66 8.12 -4.57
C TYR A 76 13.40 7.38 -3.44
N ALA A 77 12.87 6.25 -2.99
CA ALA A 77 13.63 5.39 -2.09
C ALA A 77 15.00 5.08 -2.72
N VAL A 78 16.07 5.21 -1.94
CA VAL A 78 17.45 4.99 -2.40
C VAL A 78 17.55 3.64 -3.07
N VAL A 79 17.82 3.67 -4.37
CA VAL A 79 18.00 2.48 -5.19
C VAL A 79 19.36 1.89 -4.84
N VAL A 80 19.39 0.92 -3.93
CA VAL A 80 20.47 -0.08 -3.99
C VAL A 80 20.11 -1.02 -5.13
N ALA A 81 20.82 -0.89 -6.25
CA ALA A 81 20.64 -1.71 -7.43
C ALA A 81 20.87 -3.19 -7.08
N GLY A 82 19.79 -3.90 -6.76
CA GLY A 82 19.78 -5.34 -6.62
C GLY A 82 19.66 -5.96 -8.01
N THR A 83 20.74 -6.63 -8.44
CA THR A 83 20.82 -7.74 -9.41
C THR A 83 19.55 -8.09 -10.18
N LYS A 84 19.70 -8.29 -11.51
CA LYS A 84 18.68 -8.85 -12.41
C LYS A 84 17.86 -9.95 -11.70
N PRO A 85 16.53 -9.91 -11.79
CA PRO A 85 15.68 -10.85 -11.07
C PRO A 85 16.03 -12.30 -11.47
N PHE A 86 16.47 -13.10 -10.50
CA PHE A 86 16.67 -14.53 -10.70
C PHE A 86 15.30 -15.21 -10.83
N VAL A 87 14.88 -15.47 -12.05
CA VAL A 87 13.85 -16.47 -12.35
C VAL A 87 14.56 -17.82 -12.38
N PRO A 88 14.16 -18.83 -11.60
CA PRO A 88 14.74 -20.16 -11.72
C PRO A 88 14.70 -20.62 -13.19
N PRO A 89 15.81 -21.14 -13.75
CA PRO A 89 15.81 -21.62 -15.14
C PRO A 89 14.66 -22.59 -15.40
N GLY A 90 13.87 -22.34 -16.44
CA GLY A 90 12.71 -23.15 -16.81
C GLY A 90 11.40 -22.84 -16.06
N PHE A 91 11.37 -21.88 -15.13
CA PHE A 91 10.12 -21.42 -14.55
C PHE A 91 9.35 -20.55 -15.56
N GLU A 92 8.17 -21.01 -15.95
CA GLU A 92 7.26 -20.30 -16.84
C GLU A 92 6.01 -19.84 -16.11
N LEU A 93 5.40 -18.75 -16.60
CA LEU A 93 4.09 -18.32 -16.12
C LEU A 93 3.04 -19.41 -16.41
N PRO A 94 2.16 -19.72 -15.44
CA PRO A 94 1.02 -20.59 -15.68
C PRO A 94 0.19 -20.09 -16.88
N LYS A 95 -0.14 -20.96 -17.84
CA LYS A 95 -0.83 -20.58 -19.10
C LYS A 95 -2.09 -19.73 -18.88
N ARG A 96 -2.86 -20.02 -17.82
CA ARG A 96 -4.07 -19.25 -17.48
C ARG A 96 -3.77 -17.82 -17.02
N LEU A 97 -2.64 -17.59 -16.35
CA LEU A 97 -2.19 -16.25 -15.97
C LEU A 97 -1.61 -15.52 -17.18
N GLN A 98 -0.76 -16.21 -17.97
CA GLN A 98 -0.18 -15.66 -19.19
C GLN A 98 -1.26 -15.16 -20.17
N ALA A 99 -2.34 -15.91 -20.36
CA ALA A 99 -3.46 -15.51 -21.23
C ALA A 99 -4.17 -14.23 -20.78
N LYS A 100 -4.07 -13.84 -19.51
CA LYS A 100 -4.66 -12.60 -18.99
C LYS A 100 -3.72 -11.39 -19.07
N LEU A 101 -2.40 -11.62 -19.11
CA LEU A 101 -1.38 -10.59 -19.22
C LEU A 101 -1.23 -10.13 -20.68
N ARG A 102 -2.24 -9.39 -21.16
CA ARG A 102 -2.25 -8.85 -22.52
C ARG A 102 -1.19 -7.73 -22.68
N PRO A 103 -0.62 -7.52 -23.88
CA PRO A 103 0.39 -6.49 -24.11
C PRO A 103 -0.09 -5.04 -23.88
N ASP A 104 -1.40 -4.79 -23.97
CA ASP A 104 -2.03 -3.49 -23.75
C ASP A 104 -2.32 -3.20 -22.26
N LEU A 105 -2.07 -4.17 -21.38
CA LEU A 105 -2.31 -4.03 -19.95
C LEU A 105 -1.24 -3.12 -19.32
N GLY A 106 -1.69 -2.12 -18.57
CA GLY A 106 -0.78 -1.26 -17.81
C GLY A 106 0.03 -2.08 -16.80
N SER A 107 1.26 -1.64 -16.52
CA SER A 107 2.18 -2.39 -15.65
C SER A 107 1.64 -2.56 -14.23
N TRP A 108 0.83 -1.61 -13.75
CA TRP A 108 0.17 -1.71 -12.46
C TRP A 108 -0.89 -2.82 -12.45
N GLU A 109 -1.77 -2.82 -13.45
CA GLU A 109 -2.82 -3.83 -13.58
C GLU A 109 -2.21 -5.22 -13.78
N ALA A 110 -1.14 -5.32 -14.56
CA ALA A 110 -0.39 -6.55 -14.77
C ALA A 110 0.21 -7.08 -13.45
N ALA A 111 0.92 -6.25 -12.69
CA ALA A 111 1.51 -6.66 -11.42
C ALA A 111 0.44 -7.06 -10.40
N THR A 112 -0.63 -6.26 -10.28
CA THR A 112 -1.75 -6.53 -9.36
C THR A 112 -2.42 -7.85 -9.70
N MET A 113 -2.68 -8.10 -10.98
CA MET A 113 -3.25 -9.37 -11.44
C MET A 113 -2.36 -10.57 -11.12
N VAL A 114 -1.04 -10.44 -11.21
CA VAL A 114 -0.09 -11.50 -10.82
C VAL A 114 -0.14 -11.75 -9.31
N LEU A 115 -0.13 -10.69 -8.50
CA LEU A 115 -0.21 -10.77 -7.05
C LEU A 115 -1.51 -11.44 -6.59
N GLU A 116 -2.65 -10.98 -7.10
CA GLU A 116 -3.97 -11.54 -6.82
C GLU A 116 -4.04 -13.00 -7.25
N TRP A 117 -3.50 -13.33 -8.43
CA TRP A 117 -3.47 -14.72 -8.90
C TRP A 117 -2.68 -15.62 -7.95
N ALA A 118 -1.54 -15.16 -7.42
CA ALA A 118 -0.77 -15.93 -6.45
C ALA A 118 -1.56 -16.15 -5.14
N ALA A 119 -2.15 -15.08 -4.60
CA ALA A 119 -2.95 -15.11 -3.38
C ALA A 119 -4.19 -16.02 -3.52
N ASP A 120 -4.84 -16.00 -4.68
CA ASP A 120 -6.03 -16.83 -4.97
C ASP A 120 -5.69 -18.32 -5.21
N ARG A 121 -4.43 -18.64 -5.52
CA ARG A 121 -4.01 -20.02 -5.90
C ARG A 121 -3.25 -20.77 -4.84
N VAL A 122 -2.74 -20.07 -3.82
CA VAL A 122 -1.95 -20.69 -2.76
C VAL A 122 -2.63 -20.42 -1.44
N SER A 123 -3.22 -21.46 -0.85
CA SER A 123 -3.74 -21.39 0.52
C SER A 123 -2.59 -21.41 1.53
N ILE A 124 -2.65 -20.55 2.55
CA ILE A 124 -1.69 -20.58 3.65
C ILE A 124 -1.94 -21.79 4.54
N ASP A 125 -0.91 -22.60 4.73
CA ASP A 125 -0.84 -23.73 5.66
C ASP A 125 0.47 -23.62 6.45
N THR A 126 0.38 -23.20 7.72
CA THR A 126 1.54 -23.01 8.58
C THR A 126 2.21 -24.33 8.97
N ALA A 127 1.49 -25.46 8.85
CA ALA A 127 2.00 -26.80 9.14
C ALA A 127 2.59 -27.49 7.90
N ASP A 128 2.58 -26.85 6.72
CA ASP A 128 3.10 -27.44 5.49
C ASP A 128 4.61 -27.72 5.59
N THR A 129 4.95 -29.01 5.52
CA THR A 129 6.33 -29.53 5.56
C THR A 129 6.95 -29.69 4.18
N GLY A 130 6.19 -29.44 3.10
CA GLY A 130 6.69 -29.53 1.74
C GLY A 130 7.74 -28.46 1.41
N LEU A 131 8.42 -28.63 0.27
CA LEU A 131 9.33 -27.62 -0.25
C LEU A 131 8.57 -26.30 -0.48
N GLN A 132 9.19 -25.19 -0.07
CA GLN A 132 8.61 -23.85 -0.12
C GLN A 132 9.13 -23.02 -1.32
N ASP A 133 9.77 -23.66 -2.30
CA ASP A 133 10.10 -22.99 -3.56
C ASP A 133 8.84 -22.74 -4.41
N ALA A 134 8.95 -21.79 -5.34
CA ALA A 134 7.81 -21.34 -6.13
C ALA A 134 7.14 -22.46 -6.94
N ALA A 135 7.92 -23.35 -7.57
CA ALA A 135 7.36 -24.41 -8.40
C ALA A 135 6.58 -25.41 -7.55
N SER A 136 7.19 -25.89 -6.46
CA SER A 136 6.56 -26.84 -5.55
C SER A 136 5.28 -26.30 -4.91
N VAL A 137 5.27 -25.03 -4.49
CA VAL A 137 4.11 -24.38 -3.85
C VAL A 137 2.97 -24.16 -4.85
N LEU A 138 3.29 -23.71 -6.07
CA LEU A 138 2.29 -23.49 -7.12
C LEU A 138 1.68 -24.80 -7.62
N GLU A 139 2.48 -25.86 -7.74
CA GLU A 139 1.99 -27.20 -8.08
C GLU A 139 1.06 -27.74 -6.98
N ARG A 140 1.45 -27.58 -5.72
CA ARG A 140 0.69 -28.10 -4.57
C ARG A 140 -0.53 -27.24 -4.21
N GLY A 141 -0.57 -25.96 -4.62
CA GLY A 141 -1.65 -25.02 -4.31
C GLY A 141 -1.73 -24.60 -2.84
N ARG A 142 -0.73 -24.92 -2.02
CA ARG A 142 -0.63 -24.52 -0.61
C ARG A 142 0.83 -24.38 -0.18
N GLY A 143 1.06 -23.53 0.83
CA GLY A 143 2.38 -23.33 1.41
C GLY A 143 2.34 -22.44 2.65
N ARG A 144 3.50 -22.25 3.28
CA ARG A 144 3.68 -21.25 4.35
C ARG A 144 3.74 -19.84 3.74
N CYS A 145 3.77 -18.81 4.58
CA CYS A 145 3.96 -17.42 4.14
C CYS A 145 5.19 -17.26 3.24
N SER A 146 6.28 -17.98 3.55
CA SER A 146 7.48 -18.02 2.73
C SER A 146 7.26 -18.64 1.35
N GLY A 147 6.46 -19.70 1.27
CA GLY A 147 6.08 -20.34 0.01
C GLY A 147 5.25 -19.42 -0.89
N LEU A 148 4.23 -18.76 -0.33
CA LEU A 148 3.42 -17.78 -1.06
C LEU A 148 4.26 -16.59 -1.54
N ALA A 149 5.12 -16.02 -0.68
CA ALA A 149 6.01 -14.93 -1.07
C ALA A 149 6.99 -15.35 -2.19
N ASN A 150 7.58 -16.55 -2.10
CA ASN A 150 8.46 -17.09 -3.13
C ASN A 150 7.70 -17.28 -4.47
N ALA A 151 6.49 -17.84 -4.42
CA ALA A 151 5.64 -18.03 -5.60
C ALA A 151 5.26 -16.70 -6.25
N ALA A 152 4.79 -15.72 -5.48
CA ALA A 152 4.43 -14.40 -5.97
C ALA A 152 5.64 -13.67 -6.60
N VAL A 153 6.81 -13.71 -5.98
CA VAL A 153 8.04 -13.14 -6.55
C VAL A 153 8.43 -13.84 -7.86
N ALA A 154 8.39 -15.17 -7.92
CA ALA A 154 8.74 -15.89 -9.15
C ALA A 154 7.79 -15.55 -10.30
N LEU A 155 6.48 -15.44 -10.03
CA LEU A 155 5.49 -15.04 -11.02
C LEU A 155 5.69 -13.59 -11.48
N LEU A 156 5.92 -12.65 -10.56
CA LEU A 156 6.21 -11.25 -10.90
C LEU A 156 7.46 -11.14 -11.78
N ARG A 157 8.53 -11.86 -11.44
CA ARG A 157 9.76 -11.89 -12.22
C ARG A 157 9.54 -12.50 -13.61
N ALA A 158 8.77 -13.58 -13.71
CA ALA A 158 8.42 -14.20 -14.99
C ALA A 158 7.50 -13.31 -15.85
N ALA A 159 6.74 -12.40 -15.23
CA ALA A 159 5.96 -11.35 -15.89
C ALA A 159 6.78 -10.10 -16.25
N GLY A 160 8.09 -10.09 -15.96
CA GLY A 160 9.01 -9.01 -16.35
C GLY A 160 9.25 -7.95 -15.27
N PHE A 161 8.77 -8.14 -14.05
CA PHE A 161 8.99 -7.20 -12.95
C PHE A 161 10.26 -7.52 -12.16
N GLU A 162 10.87 -6.49 -11.59
CA GLU A 162 11.85 -6.67 -10.51
C GLU A 162 11.08 -6.89 -9.21
N ALA A 163 11.25 -8.06 -8.59
CA ALA A 163 10.65 -8.39 -7.31
C ALA A 163 11.64 -9.12 -6.41
N ARG A 164 11.50 -8.99 -5.09
CA ARG A 164 12.35 -9.65 -4.09
C ARG A 164 11.55 -9.99 -2.84
N THR A 165 11.89 -11.08 -2.17
CA THR A 165 11.30 -11.41 -0.87
C THR A 165 11.99 -10.61 0.24
N ILE A 166 11.23 -10.22 1.26
CA ILE A 166 11.76 -9.64 2.50
C ILE A 166 11.47 -10.61 3.64
N SER A 167 12.48 -10.87 4.48
CA SER A 167 12.32 -11.70 5.68
C SER A 167 12.20 -10.81 6.90
N GLY A 168 11.42 -11.25 7.88
CA GLY A 168 11.25 -10.51 9.11
C GLY A 168 10.29 -11.15 10.09
N LEU A 169 9.63 -10.31 10.87
CA LEU A 169 8.60 -10.71 11.82
C LEU A 169 7.28 -10.05 11.46
N LEU A 170 6.18 -10.77 11.71
CA LEU A 170 4.86 -10.19 11.83
C LEU A 170 4.52 -10.12 13.32
N VAL A 171 4.36 -8.90 13.85
CA VAL A 171 4.10 -8.65 15.27
C VAL A 171 2.60 -8.50 15.52
N SER A 172 2.03 -9.44 16.25
CA SER A 172 0.62 -9.42 16.64
C SER A 172 0.45 -9.27 18.15
N ASP A 173 -0.78 -9.07 18.59
CA ASP A 173 -1.11 -9.05 20.03
C ASP A 173 -0.84 -10.42 20.69
N GLY A 174 -0.81 -11.49 19.89
CA GLY A 174 -0.43 -12.85 20.31
C GLY A 174 1.08 -13.13 20.27
N GLY A 175 1.91 -12.13 19.97
CA GLY A 175 3.36 -12.25 19.84
C GLY A 175 3.87 -12.09 18.41
N ALA A 176 5.19 -12.16 18.26
CA ALA A 176 5.86 -12.06 16.98
C ALA A 176 6.14 -13.43 16.37
N ILE A 177 5.86 -13.58 15.08
CA ILE A 177 6.13 -14.81 14.31
C ILE A 177 7.07 -14.52 13.14
N PRO A 178 7.96 -15.46 12.75
CA PRO A 178 8.71 -15.34 11.51
C PRO A 178 7.76 -15.20 10.33
N HIS A 179 8.01 -14.20 9.50
CA HIS A 179 7.16 -13.89 8.36
C HIS A 179 7.98 -13.51 7.14
N ARG A 180 7.40 -13.72 5.95
CA ARG A 180 8.02 -13.36 4.68
C ARG A 180 6.98 -12.74 3.77
N TRP A 181 7.31 -11.57 3.25
CA TRP A 181 6.53 -10.83 2.26
C TRP A 181 7.43 -10.51 1.06
N LEU A 182 7.04 -9.56 0.22
CA LEU A 182 7.84 -9.16 -0.93
C LEU A 182 7.80 -7.66 -1.21
N GLU A 183 8.75 -7.22 -2.02
CA GLU A 183 8.72 -5.92 -2.68
C GLU A 183 8.77 -6.11 -4.19
N CYS A 184 8.04 -5.26 -4.91
CA CYS A 184 8.04 -5.22 -6.37
C CYS A 184 8.35 -3.80 -6.84
N ARG A 185 9.22 -3.65 -7.85
CA ARG A 185 9.52 -2.36 -8.46
C ARG A 185 8.45 -2.02 -9.50
N LEU A 186 7.59 -1.07 -9.19
CA LEU A 186 6.49 -0.66 -10.06
C LEU A 186 6.84 0.64 -10.80
N PRO A 187 6.49 0.76 -12.10
CA PRO A 187 6.78 1.97 -12.87
C PRO A 187 6.17 3.23 -12.24
N GLY A 188 6.99 4.26 -12.04
CA GLY A 188 6.58 5.52 -11.41
C GLY A 188 6.38 5.47 -9.90
N ALA A 189 6.58 4.31 -9.25
CA ALA A 189 6.41 4.14 -7.80
C ALA A 189 7.65 3.60 -7.07
N GLY A 190 8.66 3.10 -7.80
CA GLY A 190 9.85 2.51 -7.18
C GLY A 190 9.53 1.16 -6.54
N TRP A 191 10.28 0.77 -5.50
CA TRP A 191 10.01 -0.45 -4.73
C TRP A 191 8.75 -0.26 -3.88
N VAL A 192 7.81 -1.20 -3.98
CA VAL A 192 6.55 -1.19 -3.22
C VAL A 192 6.45 -2.49 -2.44
N ALA A 193 6.32 -2.39 -1.12
CA ALA A 193 6.11 -3.54 -0.26
C ALA A 193 4.68 -4.09 -0.36
N THR A 194 4.55 -5.40 -0.34
CA THR A 194 3.27 -6.10 -0.28
C THR A 194 3.41 -7.40 0.47
N ASP A 195 2.47 -7.65 1.38
CA ASP A 195 2.23 -8.98 1.91
C ASP A 195 1.16 -9.69 1.06
N PRO A 196 1.53 -10.73 0.28
CA PRO A 196 0.58 -11.47 -0.53
C PRO A 196 -0.49 -12.20 0.30
N THR A 197 -0.29 -12.41 1.60
CA THR A 197 -1.34 -12.95 2.50
C THR A 197 -2.47 -11.94 2.74
N LEU A 198 -2.21 -10.64 2.56
CA LEU A 198 -3.22 -9.58 2.60
C LEU A 198 -3.89 -9.38 1.23
N GLY A 199 -3.26 -9.84 0.14
CA GLY A 199 -3.73 -9.58 -1.23
C GLY A 199 -3.68 -8.10 -1.62
N LEU A 200 -2.85 -7.32 -0.95
CA LEU A 200 -2.82 -5.85 -1.02
C LEU A 200 -1.41 -5.35 -1.29
N TRP A 201 -1.27 -4.29 -2.09
CA TRP A 201 0.00 -3.58 -2.29
C TRP A 201 0.42 -2.75 -1.06
N THR A 202 0.47 -3.39 0.10
CA THR A 202 0.88 -2.77 1.35
C THR A 202 1.43 -3.82 2.31
N VAL A 203 2.19 -3.33 3.27
CA VAL A 203 2.46 -3.99 4.54
C VAL A 203 1.97 -3.05 5.65
N THR A 204 1.85 -3.54 6.87
CA THR A 204 1.40 -2.77 8.03
C THR A 204 2.58 -2.45 8.95
N PRO A 205 2.44 -1.56 9.95
CA PRO A 205 3.52 -1.26 10.90
C PRO A 205 3.98 -2.49 11.68
N ARG A 206 3.15 -3.54 11.71
CA ARG A 206 3.42 -4.85 12.31
C ARG A 206 4.47 -5.68 11.54
N HIS A 207 4.94 -5.23 10.38
CA HIS A 207 5.97 -5.91 9.59
C HIS A 207 7.35 -5.37 9.94
N VAL A 208 8.15 -6.15 10.67
CA VAL A 208 9.49 -5.76 11.08
C VAL A 208 10.53 -6.46 10.21
N ALA A 209 11.28 -5.73 9.40
CA ALA A 209 12.26 -6.26 8.44
C ALA A 209 13.59 -6.65 9.09
N TYR A 210 14.13 -7.79 8.67
CA TYR A 210 15.43 -8.32 9.11
C TYR A 210 16.34 -8.57 7.90
N PRO A 211 17.67 -8.48 8.09
CA PRO A 211 18.64 -8.65 7.00
C PRO A 211 18.75 -10.11 6.53
N ALA A 212 18.37 -11.08 7.37
CA ALA A 212 18.43 -12.50 7.09
C ALA A 212 17.09 -13.18 7.42
N THR A 213 16.97 -14.46 7.05
CA THR A 213 15.80 -15.26 7.45
C THR A 213 15.80 -15.44 8.96
N VAL A 214 14.73 -14.98 9.61
CA VAL A 214 14.53 -15.17 11.05
C VAL A 214 14.12 -16.61 11.32
N LEU A 215 15.00 -17.39 11.94
CA LEU A 215 14.74 -18.80 12.31
C LEU A 215 14.27 -18.93 13.76
N THR A 216 14.76 -18.05 14.62
CA THR A 216 14.40 -17.95 16.04
C THR A 216 13.88 -16.55 16.29
N VAL A 217 12.73 -16.43 16.95
CA VAL A 217 12.15 -15.11 17.25
C VAL A 217 13.05 -14.39 18.28
N PRO A 218 13.60 -13.21 17.95
CA PRO A 218 14.39 -12.41 18.89
C PRO A 218 13.52 -11.89 20.04
N GLU A 219 14.16 -11.42 21.11
CA GLU A 219 13.45 -10.80 22.24
C GLU A 219 12.93 -9.41 21.82
N ILE A 220 11.73 -9.39 21.24
CA ILE A 220 11.03 -8.18 20.80
C ILE A 220 9.88 -7.84 21.74
N ARG A 221 9.76 -6.56 22.10
CA ARG A 221 8.65 -6.01 22.90
C ARG A 221 7.98 -4.89 22.12
N VAL A 222 6.66 -4.82 22.22
CA VAL A 222 5.88 -3.71 21.67
C VAL A 222 5.97 -2.53 22.64
N ILE A 223 6.47 -1.39 22.16
CA ILE A 223 6.39 -0.10 22.86
C ILE A 223 5.05 0.55 22.52
N ASP A 224 4.74 0.63 21.22
CA ASP A 224 3.46 1.08 20.69
C ASP A 224 3.05 0.18 19.51
N ALA A 225 1.83 -0.34 19.55
CA ALA A 225 1.33 -1.26 18.54
C ALA A 225 0.81 -0.55 17.29
N GLY A 226 0.43 0.72 17.42
CA GLY A 226 -0.28 1.44 16.36
C GLY A 226 -1.61 0.81 15.94
N THR A 227 -2.16 1.30 14.83
CA THR A 227 -3.20 0.60 14.08
C THR A 227 -2.67 0.18 12.71
N ASP A 228 -3.36 -0.71 12.00
CA ASP A 228 -2.98 -1.03 10.61
C ASP A 228 -3.67 -0.12 9.59
N GLY A 229 -4.77 0.52 9.97
CA GLY A 229 -5.55 1.44 9.16
C GLY A 229 -6.18 0.84 7.91
N LEU A 230 -6.14 -0.49 7.74
CA LEU A 230 -6.59 -1.19 6.54
C LEU A 230 -8.10 -1.04 6.33
N GLU A 231 -8.87 -0.81 7.39
CA GLU A 231 -10.31 -0.53 7.34
C GLU A 231 -10.66 0.75 6.58
N ARG A 232 -9.70 1.67 6.40
CA ARG A 232 -9.88 2.93 5.66
C ARG A 232 -9.69 2.77 4.16
N LEU A 233 -9.09 1.66 3.71
CA LEU A 233 -8.89 1.41 2.29
C LEU A 233 -10.23 1.08 1.61
N PRO A 234 -10.44 1.53 0.37
CA PRO A 234 -11.64 1.21 -0.38
C PRO A 234 -11.74 -0.29 -0.64
N ARG A 235 -12.97 -0.75 -0.86
CA ARG A 235 -13.26 -2.14 -1.22
C ARG A 235 -13.81 -2.23 -2.64
N HIS A 236 -13.33 -3.22 -3.39
CA HIS A 236 -13.84 -3.61 -4.69
C HIS A 236 -14.24 -5.08 -4.65
N ASP A 237 -15.51 -5.38 -4.92
CA ASP A 237 -16.08 -6.73 -4.84
C ASP A 237 -15.76 -7.44 -3.50
N GLY A 238 -15.84 -6.68 -2.40
CA GLY A 238 -15.57 -7.17 -1.04
C GLY A 238 -14.09 -7.24 -0.66
N ARG A 239 -13.16 -7.17 -1.62
CA ARG A 239 -11.72 -7.15 -1.39
C ARG A 239 -11.24 -5.73 -1.11
N VAL A 240 -10.36 -5.58 -0.12
CA VAL A 240 -9.69 -4.30 0.15
C VAL A 240 -8.74 -4.02 -1.01
N VAL A 241 -8.60 -2.76 -1.43
CA VAL A 241 -7.70 -2.36 -2.53
C VAL A 241 -6.97 -1.08 -2.15
N ARG A 242 -5.64 -1.04 -2.38
CA ARG A 242 -4.86 0.20 -2.35
C ARG A 242 -4.68 0.71 -3.79
N PRO A 243 -5.17 1.91 -4.13
CA PRO A 243 -5.07 2.42 -5.50
C PRO A 243 -3.63 2.80 -5.89
N ASN A 244 -3.33 2.76 -7.18
CA ASN A 244 -2.06 3.29 -7.72
C ASN A 244 -2.01 4.81 -7.59
N ARG A 245 -2.68 5.56 -8.46
CA ARG A 245 -2.73 7.03 -8.40
C ARG A 245 -4.01 7.57 -7.76
N GLY A 246 -4.95 6.70 -7.40
CA GLY A 246 -6.30 7.10 -6.99
C GLY A 246 -7.02 7.87 -8.11
N ALA A 247 -8.07 8.59 -7.74
CA ALA A 247 -8.71 9.63 -8.52
C ALA A 247 -9.40 10.60 -7.56
N ASP A 248 -9.55 11.85 -7.98
CA ASP A 248 -10.20 12.89 -7.21
C ASP A 248 -11.48 13.35 -7.90
N LEU A 249 -12.52 13.59 -7.12
CA LEU A 249 -13.72 14.29 -7.55
C LEU A 249 -14.00 15.44 -6.58
N VAL A 250 -14.07 16.63 -7.13
CA VAL A 250 -14.41 17.85 -6.40
C VAL A 250 -15.79 18.32 -6.84
N CYS A 251 -16.75 18.31 -5.92
CA CYS A 251 -18.09 18.85 -6.11
C CYS A 251 -18.15 20.26 -5.51
N ARG A 252 -18.74 21.22 -6.24
CA ARG A 252 -18.84 22.62 -5.82
C ARG A 252 -20.26 23.15 -5.96
N LEU A 253 -20.66 23.98 -5.01
CA LEU A 253 -21.82 24.84 -5.15
C LEU A 253 -21.42 26.15 -5.85
N PRO A 254 -22.29 26.71 -6.69
CA PRO A 254 -22.04 28.00 -7.33
C PRO A 254 -22.01 29.16 -6.33
N THR A 255 -22.69 29.01 -5.19
CA THR A 255 -22.77 29.99 -4.11
C THR A 255 -22.67 29.29 -2.75
N LYS A 256 -22.24 30.05 -1.73
CA LYS A 256 -22.18 29.54 -0.36
C LYS A 256 -23.59 29.31 0.19
N TRP A 257 -23.80 28.18 0.86
CA TRP A 257 -25.08 27.82 1.43
C TRP A 257 -25.24 28.44 2.82
N ARG A 258 -26.41 28.99 3.15
CA ARG A 258 -26.59 29.77 4.39
C ARG A 258 -26.88 28.90 5.61
N GLU A 259 -27.83 27.98 5.49
CA GLU A 259 -28.27 27.11 6.60
C GLU A 259 -28.51 25.67 6.10
N ASN A 260 -28.14 24.67 6.91
CA ASN A 260 -28.29 23.25 6.60
C ASN A 260 -27.73 22.89 5.21
N PRO A 261 -26.39 22.93 5.04
CA PRO A 261 -25.77 22.73 3.74
C PRO A 261 -26.06 21.35 3.17
N PRO A 262 -26.12 21.23 1.83
CA PRO A 262 -26.29 19.97 1.16
C PRO A 262 -25.21 18.96 1.57
N VAL A 263 -25.55 17.68 1.46
CA VAL A 263 -24.60 16.57 1.61
C VAL A 263 -24.28 16.03 0.23
N ALA A 264 -23.00 15.99 -0.13
CA ALA A 264 -22.54 15.26 -1.30
C ALA A 264 -22.34 13.78 -0.92
N ILE A 265 -22.96 12.89 -1.67
CA ILE A 265 -22.90 11.44 -1.49
C ILE A 265 -22.34 10.85 -2.77
N LEU A 266 -21.23 10.15 -2.68
CA LEU A 266 -20.56 9.54 -3.82
C LEU A 266 -20.60 8.02 -3.71
N ARG A 267 -21.12 7.35 -4.72
CA ARG A 267 -21.34 5.90 -4.76
C ARG A 267 -20.54 5.23 -5.86
N GLY A 268 -19.70 4.27 -5.51
CA GLY A 268 -18.83 3.54 -6.44
C GLY A 268 -19.46 2.25 -6.94
N GLY A 269 -19.05 1.79 -8.12
CA GLY A 269 -19.53 0.54 -8.71
C GLY A 269 -19.27 -0.72 -7.86
N GLY A 270 -18.28 -0.69 -6.97
CA GLY A 270 -17.95 -1.76 -6.03
C GLY A 270 -18.75 -1.73 -4.71
N GLY A 271 -19.80 -0.91 -4.60
CA GLY A 271 -20.63 -0.77 -3.40
C GLY A 271 -20.14 0.27 -2.38
N GLU A 272 -19.04 0.96 -2.68
CA GLU A 272 -18.50 2.03 -1.83
C GLU A 272 -19.45 3.23 -1.75
N VAL A 273 -19.60 3.82 -0.56
CA VAL A 273 -20.40 5.03 -0.33
C VAL A 273 -19.62 6.00 0.54
N ARG A 274 -19.30 7.18 -0.01
CA ARG A 274 -18.68 8.29 0.72
C ARG A 274 -19.67 9.43 0.88
N ARG A 275 -19.62 10.11 2.02
CA ARG A 275 -20.49 11.25 2.34
C ARG A 275 -19.66 12.38 2.90
N THR A 276 -19.91 13.59 2.45
CA THR A 276 -19.29 14.78 3.04
C THR A 276 -20.19 15.99 2.89
N ARG A 277 -20.03 16.96 3.81
CA ARG A 277 -20.72 18.24 3.74
C ARG A 277 -20.26 19.00 2.50
N LEU A 278 -21.20 19.57 1.75
CA LEU A 278 -20.93 20.39 0.58
C LEU A 278 -21.14 21.87 0.93
N ASP A 279 -20.05 22.58 1.25
CA ASP A 279 -20.10 24.00 1.63
C ASP A 279 -18.74 24.71 1.51
N PRO A 280 -18.51 25.51 0.44
CA PRO A 280 -19.13 25.36 -0.87
C PRO A 280 -18.54 24.18 -1.66
N GLU A 281 -17.45 23.58 -1.18
CA GLU A 281 -16.71 22.50 -1.86
C GLU A 281 -16.77 21.21 -1.02
N ALA A 282 -17.03 20.10 -1.70
CA ALA A 282 -16.89 18.74 -1.20
C ALA A 282 -15.82 18.03 -2.02
N ARG A 283 -14.75 17.57 -1.37
CA ARG A 283 -13.68 16.83 -2.02
C ARG A 283 -13.75 15.34 -1.66
N PHE A 284 -13.66 14.52 -2.67
CA PHE A 284 -13.47 13.08 -2.57
C PHE A 284 -12.12 12.74 -3.20
N SER A 285 -11.18 12.25 -2.41
CA SER A 285 -9.83 11.88 -2.88
C SER A 285 -9.61 10.38 -2.72
N ASP A 286 -8.57 9.85 -3.36
CA ASP A 286 -8.20 8.43 -3.26
C ASP A 286 -9.32 7.47 -3.71
N LEU A 287 -10.07 7.88 -4.73
CA LEU A 287 -11.14 7.07 -5.31
C LEU A 287 -10.55 5.97 -6.20
N LEU A 288 -11.18 4.79 -6.19
CA LEU A 288 -10.86 3.75 -7.16
C LEU A 288 -11.27 4.19 -8.57
N PRO A 289 -10.45 3.91 -9.61
CA PRO A 289 -10.88 4.08 -11.00
C PRO A 289 -12.14 3.28 -11.29
N GLY A 290 -13.04 3.82 -12.09
CA GLY A 290 -14.29 3.15 -12.46
C GLY A 290 -15.50 4.09 -12.50
N ARG A 291 -16.69 3.49 -12.47
CA ARG A 291 -17.96 4.21 -12.50
C ARG A 291 -18.34 4.69 -11.10
N TRP A 292 -18.70 5.96 -11.02
CA TRP A 292 -19.16 6.63 -9.80
C TRP A 292 -20.44 7.41 -10.06
N VAL A 293 -21.29 7.49 -9.04
CA VAL A 293 -22.52 8.30 -9.05
C VAL A 293 -22.47 9.26 -7.88
N LEU A 294 -22.43 10.56 -8.18
CA LEU A 294 -22.58 11.65 -7.22
C LEU A 294 -24.08 11.96 -7.06
N GLU A 295 -24.53 12.06 -5.83
CA GLU A 295 -25.83 12.56 -5.43
C GLU A 295 -25.63 13.77 -4.51
N VAL A 296 -26.40 14.84 -4.71
CA VAL A 296 -26.46 15.94 -3.74
C VAL A 296 -27.79 15.87 -3.05
N GLU A 297 -27.77 15.81 -1.72
CA GLU A 297 -28.94 15.68 -0.88
C GLU A 297 -29.18 16.98 -0.10
N VAL A 298 -30.41 17.49 -0.13
CA VAL A 298 -30.87 18.64 0.67
C VAL A 298 -32.09 18.20 1.46
N GLY A 299 -32.00 18.26 2.79
CA GLY A 299 -33.13 17.91 3.68
C GLY A 299 -33.68 16.50 3.48
N GLY A 300 -32.83 15.50 3.17
CA GLY A 300 -33.27 14.13 2.93
C GLY A 300 -33.62 13.80 1.47
N LEU A 301 -33.63 14.80 0.58
CA LEU A 301 -34.04 14.63 -0.82
C LEU A 301 -32.86 14.78 -1.77
N VAL A 302 -32.68 13.83 -2.68
CA VAL A 302 -31.68 13.92 -3.75
C VAL A 302 -32.14 14.95 -4.79
N VAL A 303 -31.42 16.06 -4.88
CA VAL A 303 -31.73 17.19 -5.78
C VAL A 303 -30.85 17.20 -7.04
N GLU A 304 -29.71 16.53 -7.00
CA GLU A 304 -28.79 16.39 -8.14
C GLU A 304 -28.29 14.95 -8.20
N ARG A 305 -28.14 14.41 -9.41
CA ARG A 305 -27.52 13.10 -9.62
C ARG A 305 -26.69 13.09 -10.90
N ARG A 306 -25.39 12.77 -10.78
CA ARG A 306 -24.44 12.78 -11.90
C ARG A 306 -23.54 11.55 -11.88
N ALA A 307 -23.35 10.94 -13.05
CA ALA A 307 -22.43 9.82 -13.22
C ALA A 307 -21.06 10.27 -13.75
N PHE A 308 -20.00 9.63 -13.27
CA PHE A 308 -18.61 9.84 -13.67
C PHE A 308 -17.94 8.52 -14.00
N VAL A 309 -16.97 8.54 -14.92
CA VAL A 309 -16.02 7.45 -15.12
C VAL A 309 -14.65 8.02 -14.81
N LEU A 310 -14.12 7.67 -13.63
CA LEU A 310 -12.82 8.14 -13.16
C LEU A 310 -11.73 7.18 -13.63
N ARG A 311 -10.63 7.72 -14.18
CA ARG A 311 -9.41 6.98 -14.49
C ARG A 311 -8.35 7.24 -13.43
N SER A 312 -7.34 6.37 -13.35
CA SER A 312 -6.27 6.54 -12.37
C SER A 312 -5.48 7.83 -12.63
N GLY A 313 -5.37 8.66 -11.59
CA GLY A 313 -4.73 9.98 -11.63
C GLY A 313 -5.65 11.11 -12.12
N ASP A 314 -6.93 10.83 -12.41
CA ASP A 314 -7.87 11.89 -12.80
C ASP A 314 -8.15 12.82 -11.62
N VAL A 315 -8.33 14.11 -11.92
CA VAL A 315 -8.94 15.08 -11.02
C VAL A 315 -10.15 15.68 -11.73
N HIS A 316 -11.34 15.27 -11.32
CA HIS A 316 -12.60 15.79 -11.85
C HIS A 316 -13.10 16.94 -10.99
N SER A 317 -13.65 17.96 -11.64
CA SER A 317 -14.35 19.06 -11.00
C SER A 317 -15.77 19.13 -11.54
N TYR A 318 -16.74 19.15 -10.64
CA TYR A 318 -18.15 19.32 -10.96
C TYR A 318 -18.75 20.48 -10.16
N THR A 319 -19.43 21.39 -10.85
CA THR A 319 -20.24 22.43 -10.21
C THR A 319 -21.70 22.02 -10.33
N VAL A 320 -22.38 21.88 -9.20
CA VAL A 320 -23.82 21.59 -9.14
C VAL A 320 -24.56 22.72 -9.82
N GLN A 321 -25.60 22.40 -10.60
CA GLN A 321 -26.47 23.44 -11.14
C GLN A 321 -27.10 24.24 -9.99
N PRO A 322 -27.46 25.52 -10.19
CA PRO A 322 -28.10 26.31 -9.15
C PRO A 322 -29.28 25.57 -8.55
N LEU A 323 -29.15 25.15 -7.29
CA LEU A 323 -30.23 24.57 -6.53
C LEU A 323 -31.11 25.76 -6.10
N GLU A 324 -32.37 25.80 -6.52
CA GLU A 324 -33.29 26.79 -5.98
C GLU A 324 -33.47 26.49 -4.48
N GLU A 325 -32.99 27.38 -3.60
CA GLU A 325 -33.40 27.37 -2.19
C GLU A 325 -34.93 27.40 -2.20
N GLY A 326 -35.54 26.33 -1.67
CA GLY A 326 -36.95 26.02 -1.92
C GLY A 326 -37.85 27.25 -1.82
N ARG A 327 -38.64 27.50 -2.88
CA ARG A 327 -39.92 28.16 -2.71
C ARG A 327 -40.66 27.42 -1.60
N ASN A 328 -40.97 28.13 -0.52
CA ASN A 328 -42.01 27.74 0.43
C ASN A 328 -43.14 27.02 -0.31
N ARG A 329 -43.31 25.73 -0.03
CA ARG A 329 -44.61 25.09 -0.28
C ARG A 329 -45.54 25.64 0.79
N SER A 330 -46.28 26.67 0.39
CA SER A 330 -47.52 27.12 1.03
C SER A 330 -48.51 25.97 1.15
#